data_AF-A0A4R6YA10-F1
#
_entry.id   AF-A0A4R6YA10-F1
#
_cell.length_a   1.000
_cell.length_b   1.000
_cell.length_c   1.000
_cell.angle_alpha   90.00
_cell.angle_beta   90.00
_cell.angle_gamma   90.00
#
_symmetry.space_group_name_H-M   'P 1'
#
loop_
_entity.id
_entity.type
_entity.pdbx_description
1 polymer ?
#
loop_
_entity_poly.entity_id
_entity_poly.type
_entity_poly.pdbx_seq_one_letter_code
_entity_poly.pdbx_strand_id
1 'polypeptide(L)'
;MKNSTALRIAYFLITSIALTACNDNTRQNMNQEQTPQEPQVNSASPTHSTDARPPAPAFAQQKNCFSCHTRDAKMVGPAWTSIAEKYKNDKDAVTKLTAKVLSGGSGSFGPVVMPPQAHLKPEEAQYLVEWILSQAPTTPKK
;
A
#
# COMPACT_ATOMS: atom_id res chain seq x y z
N MET A 1 -9.05 33.97 47.87
CA MET A 1 -9.91 35.00 47.26
C MET A 1 -9.30 36.37 47.57
N LYS A 2 -8.67 37.03 46.58
CA LYS A 2 -8.46 38.49 46.45
C LYS A 2 -7.58 38.81 45.22
N ASN A 3 -8.25 38.76 44.08
CA ASN A 3 -8.09 39.53 42.85
C ASN A 3 -7.41 40.92 42.99
N SER A 4 -6.41 41.20 42.13
CA SER A 4 -6.01 42.56 41.74
C SER A 4 -5.34 42.56 40.38
N THR A 5 -6.19 42.48 39.36
CA THR A 5 -5.91 42.82 37.97
C THR A 5 -6.31 44.29 37.80
N ALA A 6 -5.39 45.17 37.41
CA ALA A 6 -5.60 46.50 36.76
C ALA A 6 -4.67 47.60 37.31
N LEU A 7 -3.47 47.72 36.73
CA LEU A 7 -2.63 48.92 36.59
C LEU A 7 -1.29 48.39 36.04
N ARG A 8 -0.78 48.64 34.83
CA ARG A 8 -0.67 49.83 33.97
C ARG A 8 -0.30 49.23 32.60
N ILE A 9 -1.06 49.28 31.50
CA ILE A 9 -1.48 50.45 30.72
C ILE A 9 -0.50 51.63 30.91
N ALA A 10 0.69 51.52 30.33
CA ALA A 10 1.54 52.63 29.85
C ALA A 10 2.99 52.15 29.65
N TYR A 11 3.23 51.27 28.68
CA TYR A 11 4.50 51.24 27.94
C TYR A 11 4.20 50.72 26.53
N PHE A 12 3.23 51.39 25.90
CA PHE A 12 3.17 51.51 24.44
C PHE A 12 4.29 52.49 24.05
N LEU A 13 4.99 52.21 22.95
CA LEU A 13 6.16 52.92 22.38
C LEU A 13 7.53 52.31 22.71
N ILE A 14 7.71 51.02 22.41
CA ILE A 14 8.91 50.63 21.66
C ILE A 14 8.45 50.19 20.29
N THR A 15 8.72 51.09 19.36
CA THR A 15 8.45 51.10 17.94
C THR A 15 9.24 50.03 17.19
N SER A 16 8.55 49.35 16.28
CA SER A 16 9.08 48.87 14.99
C SER A 16 10.14 47.78 15.01
N ILE A 17 9.69 46.52 14.84
CA ILE A 17 9.94 45.73 13.63
C ILE A 17 8.72 44.84 13.42
N ALA A 18 7.91 45.22 12.43
CA ALA A 18 7.00 44.31 11.77
C ALA A 18 7.83 43.34 10.93
N LEU A 19 7.63 42.04 11.08
CA LEU A 19 7.79 41.07 9.99
C LEU A 19 6.82 39.91 10.28
N THR A 20 5.60 40.05 9.78
CA THR A 20 4.63 38.98 9.62
C THR A 20 4.48 38.72 8.12
N ALA A 21 4.29 37.44 7.78
CA ALA A 21 4.11 36.81 6.46
C ALA A 21 5.44 36.47 5.76
N CYS A 22 5.69 35.21 5.39
CA CYS A 22 4.73 34.25 4.84
C CYS A 22 4.56 32.95 5.66
N ASN A 23 3.31 32.66 5.99
CA ASN A 23 2.79 31.29 6.00
C ASN A 23 2.51 30.94 4.53
N ASP A 24 3.28 30.03 3.93
CA ASP A 24 2.95 29.45 2.63
C ASP A 24 2.98 27.92 2.72
N ASN A 25 1.77 27.38 2.63
CA ASN A 25 1.46 26.00 2.36
C ASN A 25 1.60 25.78 0.85
N THR A 26 2.84 25.63 0.33
CA THR A 26 3.08 25.05 -1.00
C THR A 26 4.43 24.31 -1.07
N ARG A 27 4.39 23.03 -0.70
CA ARG A 27 4.67 21.88 -1.58
C ARG A 27 5.43 22.14 -2.90
N GLN A 28 6.75 22.37 -2.88
CA GLN A 28 7.78 22.11 -3.92
C GLN A 28 9.15 22.27 -3.21
N ASN A 29 10.24 21.49 -3.33
CA ASN A 29 10.69 20.45 -4.22
C ASN A 29 12.07 19.95 -3.66
N MET A 30 12.42 18.69 -3.92
CA MET A 30 13.80 18.15 -4.09
C MET A 30 14.93 18.63 -3.17
N ASN A 31 15.28 17.80 -2.18
CA ASN A 31 16.67 17.62 -1.74
C ASN A 31 16.88 16.22 -1.12
N GLN A 32 17.12 15.23 -1.97
CA GLN A 32 17.90 14.08 -1.55
C GLN A 32 18.98 13.82 -2.61
N GLU A 33 20.05 14.60 -2.47
CA GLU A 33 21.32 14.42 -3.16
C GLU A 33 22.00 13.16 -2.63
N GLN A 34 22.52 12.38 -3.56
CA GLN A 34 23.09 11.06 -3.39
C GLN A 34 24.42 11.10 -2.63
N THR A 35 24.57 10.21 -1.64
CA THR A 35 25.88 9.70 -1.21
C THR A 35 25.95 8.21 -1.55
N PRO A 36 27.00 7.71 -2.21
CA PRO A 36 27.13 6.30 -2.59
C PRO A 36 27.22 5.40 -1.35
N GLN A 37 26.26 4.48 -1.19
CA GLN A 37 26.45 3.30 -0.36
C GLN A 37 26.70 2.10 -1.28
N GLU A 38 27.93 1.62 -1.18
CA GLU A 38 28.47 0.41 -1.80
C GLU A 38 27.61 -0.84 -1.44
N PRO A 39 27.50 -1.84 -2.33
CA PRO A 39 26.36 -2.76 -2.34
C PRO A 39 26.72 -4.13 -1.75
N GLN A 40 26.11 -4.52 -0.65
CA GLN A 40 25.99 -5.93 -0.21
C GLN A 40 24.72 -6.00 0.67
N VAL A 41 23.73 -6.88 0.49
CA VAL A 41 23.86 -8.34 0.50
C VAL A 41 22.56 -9.02 -0.02
N ASN A 42 22.81 -10.11 -0.76
CA ASN A 42 22.10 -11.39 -0.90
C ASN A 42 20.58 -11.52 -1.17
N SER A 43 20.35 -12.12 -2.35
CA SER A 43 19.40 -13.21 -2.64
C SER A 43 18.02 -12.85 -3.19
N ALA A 44 18.04 -12.68 -4.52
CA ALA A 44 17.10 -13.23 -5.51
C ALA A 44 15.61 -12.85 -5.42
N SER A 45 15.21 -11.93 -6.29
CA SER A 45 13.94 -12.02 -7.00
C SER A 45 14.11 -11.63 -8.47
N PRO A 46 13.35 -12.27 -9.38
CA PRO A 46 13.73 -12.43 -10.76
C PRO A 46 13.57 -11.13 -11.55
N THR A 47 14.54 -10.95 -12.42
CA THR A 47 14.55 -10.04 -13.56
C THR A 47 13.27 -10.17 -14.39
N HIS A 48 12.33 -9.23 -14.23
CA HIS A 48 11.45 -8.71 -15.29
C HIS A 48 10.66 -7.50 -14.74
N SER A 49 11.18 -6.29 -14.90
CA SER A 49 10.32 -5.09 -14.95
C SER A 49 11.08 -3.92 -15.57
N THR A 50 10.78 -3.65 -16.84
CA THR A 50 10.97 -2.34 -17.45
C THR A 50 9.83 -1.37 -17.09
N ASP A 51 8.82 -1.82 -16.35
CA ASP A 51 7.75 -0.97 -15.80
C ASP A 51 8.11 -0.53 -14.38
N ALA A 52 8.17 0.79 -14.16
CA ALA A 52 8.35 1.40 -12.84
C ALA A 52 7.07 1.27 -11.99
N ARG A 53 6.63 0.03 -11.72
CA ARG A 53 5.43 -0.25 -10.92
C ARG A 53 5.73 -0.15 -9.41
N PRO A 54 4.78 0.34 -8.59
CA PRO A 54 4.94 0.34 -7.13
C PRO A 54 5.11 -1.08 -6.55
N PRO A 55 5.66 -1.21 -5.33
CA PRO A 55 5.65 -2.47 -4.60
C PRO A 55 4.24 -3.07 -4.50
N ALA A 56 4.14 -4.40 -4.62
CA ALA A 56 2.87 -5.11 -4.72
C ALA A 56 1.82 -4.76 -3.63
N PRO A 57 2.16 -4.58 -2.34
CA PRO A 57 1.18 -4.14 -1.35
C PRO A 57 0.60 -2.74 -1.66
N ALA A 58 1.45 -1.78 -2.02
CA ALA A 58 1.01 -0.43 -2.38
C ALA A 58 0.19 -0.45 -3.68
N PHE A 59 0.58 -1.29 -4.63
CA PHE A 59 -0.14 -1.46 -5.89
C PHE A 59 -1.51 -2.13 -5.68
N ALA A 60 -1.60 -3.14 -4.81
CA ALA A 60 -2.87 -3.78 -4.42
C ALA A 60 -3.81 -2.79 -3.74
N GLN A 61 -3.28 -1.85 -2.95
CA GLN A 61 -4.07 -0.75 -2.37
C GLN A 61 -4.56 0.21 -3.45
N GLN A 62 -3.69 0.62 -4.38
CA GLN A 62 -4.06 1.50 -5.49
C GLN A 62 -5.14 0.87 -6.40
N LYS A 63 -5.08 -0.45 -6.62
CA LYS A 63 -6.06 -1.22 -7.40
C LYS A 63 -7.23 -1.73 -6.55
N ASN A 64 -7.38 -1.20 -5.34
CA ASN A 64 -8.51 -1.43 -4.44
C ASN A 64 -8.75 -2.89 -4.01
N CYS A 65 -7.73 -3.75 -4.05
CA CYS A 65 -7.85 -5.16 -3.67
C CYS A 65 -8.21 -5.33 -2.19
N PHE A 66 -7.73 -4.42 -1.33
CA PHE A 66 -7.96 -4.44 0.11
C PHE A 66 -9.41 -4.13 0.51
N SER A 67 -10.25 -3.62 -0.40
CA SER A 67 -11.67 -3.39 -0.10
C SER A 67 -12.47 -4.69 0.06
N CYS A 68 -11.94 -5.80 -0.46
CA CYS A 68 -12.62 -7.11 -0.39
C CYS A 68 -11.74 -8.20 0.23
N HIS A 69 -10.42 -8.04 0.19
CA HIS A 69 -9.45 -9.02 0.67
C HIS A 69 -8.61 -8.45 1.80
N THR A 70 -8.16 -9.34 2.68
CA THR A 70 -7.11 -9.03 3.65
C THR A 70 -6.03 -10.10 3.59
N ARG A 71 -4.91 -9.88 4.27
CA ARG A 71 -3.84 -10.86 4.35
C ARG A 71 -4.30 -12.15 5.05
N ASP A 72 -4.88 -12.02 6.24
CA ASP A 72 -5.03 -13.15 7.18
C ASP A 72 -6.48 -13.52 7.51
N ALA A 73 -7.44 -12.66 7.17
CA ALA A 73 -8.85 -12.85 7.50
C ALA A 73 -9.74 -12.82 6.26
N LYS A 74 -10.78 -13.66 6.26
CA LYS A 74 -11.85 -13.55 5.30
C LYS A 74 -12.64 -12.26 5.58
N MET A 75 -12.88 -11.47 4.55
CA MET A 75 -13.75 -10.30 4.60
C MET A 75 -14.92 -10.55 3.64
N VAL A 76 -14.88 -9.96 2.44
CA VAL A 76 -15.80 -10.32 1.35
C VAL A 76 -15.22 -11.51 0.59
N GLY A 77 -13.97 -11.37 0.17
CA GLY A 77 -13.15 -12.41 -0.42
C GLY A 77 -12.36 -13.20 0.64
N PRO A 78 -11.75 -14.32 0.23
CA PRO A 78 -10.84 -15.09 1.09
C PRO A 78 -9.59 -14.28 1.47
N ALA A 79 -8.99 -14.65 2.60
CA ALA A 79 -7.67 -14.15 2.99
C ALA A 79 -6.61 -14.56 1.96
N TRP A 80 -5.62 -13.71 1.69
CA TRP A 80 -4.52 -14.05 0.77
C TRP A 80 -3.73 -15.26 1.23
N THR A 81 -3.52 -15.44 2.54
CA THR A 81 -2.88 -16.65 3.08
C THR A 81 -3.66 -17.93 2.76
N SER A 82 -4.99 -17.85 2.72
CA SER A 82 -5.84 -18.99 2.35
C SER A 82 -5.79 -19.28 0.85
N ILE A 83 -5.62 -18.25 0.01
CA ILE A 83 -5.39 -18.43 -1.43
C ILE A 83 -4.04 -19.09 -1.64
N ALA A 84 -2.97 -18.54 -1.06
CA ALA A 84 -1.63 -19.10 -1.13
C ALA A 84 -1.59 -20.57 -0.69
N GLU A 85 -2.20 -20.89 0.46
CA GLU A 85 -2.25 -22.26 0.98
C GLU A 85 -2.99 -23.22 0.04
N LYS A 86 -4.13 -22.80 -0.53
CA LYS A 86 -4.91 -23.64 -1.45
C LYS A 86 -4.15 -23.96 -2.74
N TYR A 87 -3.35 -23.01 -3.23
CA TYR A 87 -2.70 -23.10 -4.55
C TYR A 87 -1.20 -23.41 -4.50
N LYS A 88 -0.61 -23.62 -3.31
CA LYS A 88 0.85 -23.80 -3.12
C LYS A 88 1.51 -24.91 -3.97
N ASN A 89 0.75 -25.92 -4.36
CA ASN A 89 1.23 -27.06 -5.15
C ASN A 89 0.73 -27.05 -6.61
N ASP A 90 0.00 -26.01 -7.02
CA ASP A 90 -0.53 -25.88 -8.37
C ASP A 90 0.46 -25.08 -9.23
N LYS A 91 1.10 -25.75 -10.19
CA LYS A 91 2.09 -25.15 -11.11
C LYS A 91 1.47 -24.09 -12.02
N ASP A 92 0.16 -24.16 -12.24
CA ASP A 92 -0.58 -23.22 -13.08
C ASP A 92 -1.30 -22.15 -12.26
N ALA A 93 -1.06 -22.07 -10.94
CA ALA A 93 -1.76 -21.16 -10.03
C ALA A 93 -1.74 -19.72 -10.51
N VAL A 94 -0.56 -19.23 -10.94
CA VAL A 94 -0.39 -17.86 -11.44
C VAL A 94 -1.30 -17.60 -12.63
N THR A 95 -1.26 -18.46 -13.66
CA THR A 95 -2.07 -18.32 -14.87
C THR A 95 -3.58 -18.40 -14.56
N LYS A 96 -4.00 -19.39 -13.77
CA LYS A 96 -5.41 -19.60 -13.40
C LYS A 96 -5.97 -18.43 -12.60
N LEU A 97 -5.22 -17.95 -11.62
CA LEU A 97 -5.68 -16.84 -10.77
C LEU A 97 -5.62 -15.50 -11.49
N THR A 98 -4.64 -15.29 -12.38
CA THR A 98 -4.60 -14.10 -13.25
C THR A 98 -5.85 -14.01 -14.11
N ALA A 99 -6.22 -15.11 -14.77
CA ALA A 99 -7.46 -15.19 -15.55
C ALA A 99 -8.70 -14.93 -14.68
N LYS A 100 -8.73 -15.47 -13.45
CA LYS A 100 -9.85 -15.26 -12.50
C LYS A 100 -9.94 -13.81 -12.00
N VAL A 101 -8.83 -13.11 -11.82
CA VAL A 101 -8.81 -11.69 -11.46
C VAL A 101 -9.40 -10.84 -12.60
N LEU A 102 -8.98 -11.10 -13.83
CA LEU A 102 -9.44 -10.32 -14.99
C LEU A 102 -10.90 -10.59 -15.34
N SER A 103 -11.31 -11.85 -15.39
CA SER A 103 -12.66 -12.27 -15.81
C SER A 103 -13.67 -12.38 -14.65
N GLY A 104 -13.20 -12.26 -13.42
CA GLY A 104 -14.00 -12.54 -12.23
C GLY A 104 -14.21 -14.03 -12.01
N GLY A 105 -15.02 -14.37 -11.01
CA GLY A 105 -15.47 -15.75 -10.83
C GLY A 105 -16.05 -16.06 -9.47
N SER A 106 -16.56 -17.28 -9.32
CA SER A 106 -17.25 -17.76 -8.12
C SER A 106 -16.79 -19.17 -7.74
N GLY A 107 -17.35 -19.73 -6.66
CA GLY A 107 -17.27 -21.16 -6.30
C GLY A 107 -15.97 -21.65 -5.67
N SER A 108 -14.82 -20.99 -5.91
CA SER A 108 -13.53 -21.48 -5.44
C SER A 108 -13.34 -21.36 -3.91
N PHE A 109 -14.01 -20.41 -3.25
CA PHE A 109 -13.88 -20.14 -1.81
C PHE A 109 -15.23 -19.91 -1.10
N GLY A 110 -16.32 -20.28 -1.78
CA GLY A 110 -17.70 -20.09 -1.32
C GLY A 110 -18.60 -19.51 -2.41
N PRO A 111 -19.83 -19.11 -2.04
CA PRO A 111 -20.83 -18.62 -2.97
C PRO A 111 -20.58 -17.18 -3.43
N VAL A 112 -19.70 -16.43 -2.76
CA VAL A 112 -19.39 -15.04 -3.09
C VAL A 112 -18.71 -14.97 -4.46
N VAL A 113 -19.23 -14.10 -5.31
CA VAL A 113 -18.69 -13.82 -6.65
C VAL A 113 -17.70 -12.67 -6.56
N MET A 114 -16.49 -12.85 -7.11
CA MET A 114 -15.54 -11.77 -7.34
C MET A 114 -15.84 -11.13 -8.71
N PRO A 115 -16.17 -9.83 -8.79
CA PRO A 115 -16.41 -9.16 -10.06
C PRO A 115 -15.14 -9.11 -10.95
N PRO A 116 -15.30 -9.04 -12.28
CA PRO A 116 -14.17 -8.85 -13.20
C PRO A 116 -13.40 -7.56 -12.88
N GLN A 117 -12.08 -7.65 -12.76
CA GLN A 117 -11.20 -6.49 -12.55
C GLN A 117 -10.69 -5.95 -13.90
N ALA A 118 -11.62 -5.50 -14.75
CA ALA A 118 -11.32 -5.07 -16.13
C ALA A 118 -10.42 -3.84 -16.25
N HIS A 119 -10.16 -3.13 -15.14
CA HIS A 119 -9.24 -1.99 -15.08
C HIS A 119 -7.77 -2.40 -14.93
N LEU A 120 -7.49 -3.70 -14.75
CA LEU A 120 -6.14 -4.24 -14.70
C LEU A 120 -5.69 -4.72 -16.08
N LYS A 121 -4.44 -4.42 -16.43
CA LYS A 121 -3.77 -5.10 -17.54
C LYS A 121 -3.36 -6.52 -17.12
N PRO A 122 -3.20 -7.47 -18.06
CA PRO A 122 -2.79 -8.83 -17.74
C PRO A 122 -1.50 -8.92 -16.91
N GLU A 123 -0.51 -8.09 -17.22
CA GLU A 123 0.80 -8.07 -16.54
C GLU A 123 0.71 -7.46 -15.14
N GLU A 124 -0.24 -6.55 -14.91
CA GLU A 124 -0.53 -6.00 -13.59
C GLU A 124 -1.23 -7.05 -12.70
N ALA A 125 -2.19 -7.77 -13.27
CA ALA A 125 -2.91 -8.84 -12.57
C ALA A 125 -1.97 -9.98 -12.21
N GLN A 126 -1.10 -10.41 -13.14
CA GLN A 126 -0.11 -11.44 -12.87
C GLN A 126 0.84 -11.04 -11.72
N TYR A 127 1.36 -9.82 -11.76
CA TYR A 127 2.24 -9.29 -10.70
C TYR A 127 1.58 -9.34 -9.31
N LEU A 128 0.31 -8.94 -9.22
CA LEU A 128 -0.45 -9.01 -7.96
C LEU A 128 -0.70 -10.46 -7.52
N VAL A 129 -1.02 -11.36 -8.45
CA VAL A 129 -1.27 -12.78 -8.16
C VAL A 129 -0.03 -13.48 -7.64
N GLU A 130 1.13 -13.24 -8.24
CA GLU A 130 2.42 -13.78 -7.78
C GLU A 130 2.71 -13.35 -6.34
N TRP A 131 2.47 -12.07 -6.03
CA TRP A 131 2.60 -11.57 -4.67
C TRP A 131 1.57 -12.16 -3.70
N ILE A 132 0.31 -12.34 -4.11
CA ILE A 132 -0.73 -12.98 -3.29
C ILE A 132 -0.33 -14.43 -2.95
N LEU A 133 0.19 -15.17 -3.93
CA LEU A 133 0.63 -16.55 -3.73
C LEU A 133 1.85 -16.67 -2.82
N SER A 134 2.67 -15.61 -2.70
CA SER A 134 3.77 -15.58 -1.73
C SER A 134 3.33 -15.28 -0.30
N GLN A 135 2.07 -14.95 -0.05
CA GLN A 135 1.52 -14.69 1.29
C GLN A 135 1.24 -15.96 2.10
N ALA A 136 1.94 -17.07 1.84
CA ALA A 136 1.74 -18.32 2.57
C ALA A 136 1.90 -18.11 4.09
N PRO A 137 1.06 -18.76 4.92
CA PRO A 137 1.15 -18.61 6.37
C PRO A 137 2.51 -19.12 6.87
N THR A 138 3.28 -18.24 7.52
CA THR A 138 4.61 -18.56 8.05
C THR A 138 4.57 -19.31 9.39
N THR A 139 3.37 -19.68 9.86
CA THR A 139 3.18 -20.45 11.08
C THR A 139 1.97 -21.39 10.89
N PRO A 140 2.12 -22.71 11.15
CA PRO A 140 1.01 -23.65 11.07
C PRO A 140 -0.11 -23.25 12.03
N LYS A 141 -1.36 -23.22 11.55
CA LYS A 141 -2.54 -23.05 12.40
C LYS A 141 -2.66 -24.32 13.27
N LYS A 142 -2.39 -24.20 14.58
CA LYS A 142 -2.55 -25.29 15.56
C LYS A 142 -4.01 -25.50 15.91
#